data_AF-A0A7K2M4C6-F1
#
_entry.id   AF-A0A7K2M4C6-F1
#
_cell.length_a   1.000
_cell.length_b   1.000
_cell.length_c   1.000
_cell.angle_alpha   90.00
_cell.angle_beta   90.00
_cell.angle_gamma   90.00
#
_symmetry.space_group_name_H-M   'P 1'
#
loop_
_entity.id
_entity.type
_entity.pdbx_description
1 polymer ?
#
loop_
_entity_poly.entity_id
_entity_poly.type
_entity_poly.pdbx_seq_one_letter_code
_entity_poly.pdbx_strand_id
1 'polypeptide(L)'
;AFASGRLCLPEGGADVLPELLAASLPAGTVHTGVRVTSVATNAVTTAEHGVIRCRAVLVATGARSAAELLPGLRVPDFHPVTVVHHTTDEPPATGGHLLLDSERGGPVAHTAVISAVDPSRAPAGRALVSSTVLGPDRAGVDDAVRRHLARLYGVSTARWETLAVHHTAEAVPAMRPPHDLRRPVRLLAGLYVCGDHRDTSTLQGALHSARRAAAAILGDLGTGRPMHTS
;
A
#
# COMPACT_ATOMS: atom_id res chain seq x y z
N ALA A 1 -9.18 -11.63 8.70
CA ALA A 1 -9.74 -10.40 8.10
C ALA A 1 -10.54 -10.72 6.84
N PHE A 2 -9.94 -11.26 5.78
CA PHE A 2 -10.65 -11.62 4.53
C PHE A 2 -11.73 -12.70 4.69
N ALA A 3 -11.56 -13.66 5.61
CA ALA A 3 -12.53 -14.73 5.84
C ALA A 3 -13.76 -14.30 6.68
N SER A 4 -13.75 -13.10 7.26
CA SER A 4 -14.74 -12.70 8.29
C SER A 4 -15.38 -11.33 8.02
N GLY A 5 -15.09 -10.68 6.89
CA GLY A 5 -15.55 -9.33 6.58
C GLY A 5 -15.81 -9.13 5.10
N ARG A 6 -16.61 -8.11 4.77
CA ARG A 6 -16.83 -7.70 3.38
C ARG A 6 -15.59 -7.00 2.85
N LEU A 7 -15.24 -7.30 1.61
CA LEU A 7 -14.25 -6.55 0.85
C LEU A 7 -14.83 -5.20 0.46
N CYS A 8 -14.03 -4.15 0.55
CA CYS A 8 -14.39 -2.82 0.08
C CYS A 8 -13.31 -2.31 -0.89
N LEU A 9 -13.75 -1.60 -1.90
CA LEU A 9 -12.90 -0.85 -2.81
C LEU A 9 -13.31 0.62 -2.68
N PRO A 10 -12.38 1.55 -2.40
CA PRO A 10 -12.71 2.98 -2.46
C PRO A 10 -13.05 3.36 -3.90
N GLU A 11 -14.17 4.05 -4.06
CA GLU A 11 -14.53 4.67 -5.34
C GLU A 11 -13.40 5.58 -5.82
N GLY A 12 -13.07 5.53 -7.10
CA GLY A 12 -12.10 6.41 -7.75
C GLY A 12 -10.63 6.01 -7.61
N GLY A 13 -10.23 5.24 -6.59
CA GLY A 13 -8.81 4.91 -6.46
C GLY A 13 -8.37 4.54 -5.06
N ALA A 14 -7.23 3.84 -4.96
CA ALA A 14 -6.51 3.80 -3.68
C ALA A 14 -5.96 5.21 -3.30
N ASP A 15 -5.77 6.08 -4.29
CA ASP A 15 -5.22 7.44 -4.13
C ASP A 15 -6.21 8.45 -3.54
N VAL A 16 -7.51 8.18 -3.65
CA VAL A 16 -8.57 9.05 -3.11
C VAL A 16 -8.43 9.26 -1.61
N LEU A 17 -8.05 8.23 -0.85
CA LEU A 17 -7.88 8.36 0.60
C LEU A 17 -6.70 9.31 0.96
N PRO A 18 -5.47 9.11 0.44
CA PRO A 18 -4.40 10.09 0.58
C PRO A 18 -4.78 11.52 0.18
N GLU A 19 -5.50 11.70 -0.93
CA GLU A 19 -5.94 13.02 -1.40
C GLU A 19 -6.89 13.69 -0.40
N LEU A 20 -7.91 12.97 0.07
CA LEU A 20 -8.84 13.47 1.08
C LEU A 20 -8.14 13.82 2.40
N LEU A 21 -7.16 13.00 2.82
CA LEU A 21 -6.36 13.28 4.01
C LEU A 21 -5.52 14.55 3.82
N ALA A 22 -4.85 14.70 2.68
CA ALA A 22 -4.04 15.88 2.38
C ALA A 22 -4.90 17.16 2.32
N ALA A 23 -6.09 17.10 1.71
CA ALA A 23 -7.03 18.21 1.62
C ALA A 23 -7.56 18.68 2.99
N SER A 24 -7.53 17.81 4.01
CA SER A 24 -7.94 18.15 5.37
C SER A 24 -6.89 18.92 6.17
N LEU A 25 -5.67 19.07 5.65
CA LEU A 25 -4.56 19.76 6.31
C LEU A 25 -4.54 21.25 5.94
N PRO A 26 -4.00 22.14 6.81
CA PRO A 26 -3.77 23.54 6.45
C PRO A 26 -2.97 23.67 5.17
N ALA A 27 -3.30 24.66 4.33
CA ALA A 27 -2.58 24.93 3.11
C ALA A 27 -1.07 25.11 3.37
N GLY A 28 -0.23 24.51 2.52
CA GLY A 28 1.22 24.50 2.70
C GLY A 28 1.77 23.46 3.69
N THR A 29 0.94 22.58 4.27
CA THR A 29 1.43 21.50 5.14
C THR A 29 2.14 20.39 4.35
N VAL A 30 1.65 20.07 3.16
CA VAL A 30 2.19 18.99 2.32
C VAL A 30 3.10 19.59 1.25
N HIS A 31 4.35 19.13 1.22
CA HIS A 31 5.33 19.49 0.19
C HIS A 31 5.70 18.24 -0.62
N THR A 32 5.28 18.19 -1.88
CA THR A 32 5.66 17.14 -2.84
C THR A 32 6.91 17.53 -3.63
N GLY A 33 7.60 16.56 -4.22
CA GLY A 33 8.86 16.83 -4.94
C GLY A 33 10.05 17.17 -4.02
N VAL A 34 9.86 17.14 -2.70
CA VAL A 34 10.92 17.38 -1.71
C VAL A 34 11.48 16.05 -1.22
N ARG A 35 12.70 15.72 -1.65
CA ARG A 35 13.40 14.50 -1.20
C ARG A 35 14.18 14.77 0.09
N VAL A 36 13.84 14.05 1.15
CA VAL A 36 14.62 14.00 2.40
C VAL A 36 15.86 13.13 2.21
N THR A 37 17.00 13.62 2.67
CA THR A 37 18.31 12.93 2.57
C THR A 37 18.91 12.61 3.94
N SER A 38 18.48 13.28 5.01
CA SER A 38 18.92 13.00 6.38
C SER A 38 17.89 13.47 7.39
N VAL A 39 17.83 12.79 8.53
CA VAL A 39 16.92 13.11 9.64
C VAL A 39 17.69 13.20 10.96
N ALA A 40 17.31 14.17 11.78
CA ALA A 40 17.71 14.33 13.17
C ALA A 40 16.45 14.47 14.03
N THR A 41 16.58 14.47 15.36
CA THR A 41 15.44 14.63 16.28
C THR A 41 14.70 15.96 16.15
N ASN A 42 15.35 16.97 15.59
CA ASN A 42 14.85 18.35 15.51
C ASN A 42 15.04 18.99 14.12
N ALA A 43 15.42 18.21 13.12
CA ALA A 43 15.68 18.72 11.79
C ALA A 43 15.57 17.63 10.72
N VAL A 44 15.22 18.05 9.51
CA VAL A 44 15.25 17.22 8.30
C VAL A 44 16.05 17.96 7.25
N THR A 45 17.04 17.29 6.67
CA THR A 45 17.80 17.81 5.52
C THR A 45 17.19 17.28 4.24
N THR A 46 17.01 18.18 3.27
CA THR A 46 16.46 17.85 1.96
C THR A 46 17.53 18.01 0.89
N ALA A 47 17.37 17.34 -0.26
CA ALA A 47 18.33 17.41 -1.36
C ALA A 47 18.47 18.82 -1.94
N GLU A 48 17.34 19.52 -2.09
CA GLU A 48 17.27 20.78 -2.88
C GLU A 48 16.61 21.95 -2.13
N HIS A 49 16.07 21.71 -0.94
CA HIS A 49 15.25 22.69 -0.21
C HIS A 49 15.85 23.06 1.16
N GLY A 50 17.13 22.74 1.38
CA GLY A 50 17.85 23.04 2.61
C GLY A 50 17.38 22.22 3.83
N VAL A 51 17.54 22.80 5.01
CA VAL A 51 17.23 22.17 6.31
C VAL A 51 15.93 22.72 6.88
N ILE A 52 15.00 21.82 7.19
CA ILE A 52 13.72 22.15 7.84
C ILE A 52 13.84 21.83 9.34
N ARG A 53 13.67 22.83 10.20
CA ARG A 53 13.71 22.65 11.66
C ARG A 53 12.34 22.25 12.20
N CYS A 54 12.33 21.36 13.18
CA CYS A 54 11.12 20.83 13.79
C CYS A 54 11.38 20.43 15.26
N ARG A 55 10.31 20.11 16.00
CA ARG A 55 10.41 19.63 17.38
C ARG A 55 10.50 18.10 17.48
N ALA A 56 10.08 17.40 16.43
CA ALA A 56 10.10 15.95 16.31
C ALA A 56 10.02 15.56 14.83
N VAL A 57 10.58 14.41 14.48
CA VAL A 57 10.54 13.82 13.14
C VAL A 57 9.86 12.45 13.20
N LEU A 58 8.89 12.24 12.31
CA LEU A 58 8.28 10.94 12.03
C LEU A 58 8.68 10.47 10.63
N VAL A 59 9.43 9.36 10.56
CA VAL A 59 9.75 8.70 9.30
C VAL A 59 8.61 7.73 8.95
N ALA A 60 7.86 8.05 7.89
CA ALA A 60 6.71 7.30 7.41
C ALA A 60 6.94 6.71 6.00
N THR A 61 8.18 6.32 5.69
CA THR A 61 8.58 5.76 4.40
C THR A 61 8.57 4.22 4.41
N GLY A 62 8.71 3.60 3.24
CA GLY A 62 8.92 2.16 3.12
C GLY A 62 10.19 1.71 3.86
N ALA A 63 10.25 0.45 4.30
CA ALA A 63 11.27 0.01 5.26
C ALA A 63 12.72 0.21 4.77
N ARG A 64 13.00 0.05 3.47
CA ARG A 64 14.34 0.31 2.91
C ARG A 64 14.70 1.79 2.95
N SER A 65 13.82 2.66 2.43
CA SER A 65 14.02 4.11 2.49
C SER A 65 14.11 4.63 3.93
N ALA A 66 13.38 4.02 4.87
CA ALA A 66 13.50 4.34 6.28
C ALA A 66 14.88 3.98 6.83
N ALA A 67 15.47 2.84 6.43
CA ALA A 67 16.80 2.42 6.86
C ALA A 67 17.94 3.27 6.27
N GLU A 68 17.74 3.85 5.08
CA GLU A 68 18.66 4.85 4.52
C GLU A 68 18.72 6.12 5.40
N LEU A 69 17.59 6.53 5.97
CA LEU A 69 17.49 7.68 6.86
C LEU A 69 17.85 7.36 8.31
N LEU A 70 17.69 6.09 8.72
CA LEU A 70 17.81 5.63 10.10
C LEU A 70 18.77 4.42 10.15
N PRO A 71 20.10 4.65 10.17
CA PRO A 71 21.08 3.57 10.25
C PRO A 71 20.82 2.66 11.46
N GLY A 72 20.82 1.34 11.23
CA GLY A 72 20.50 0.34 12.25
C GLY A 72 19.03 -0.05 12.34
N LEU A 73 18.14 0.58 11.55
CA LEU A 73 16.76 0.12 11.43
C LEU A 73 16.70 -1.25 10.74
N ARG A 74 16.06 -2.22 11.40
CA ARG A 74 15.85 -3.55 10.81
C ARG A 74 14.94 -3.48 9.60
N VAL A 75 15.47 -3.87 8.45
CA VAL A 75 14.71 -4.07 7.21
C VAL A 75 14.28 -5.54 7.11
N PRO A 76 12.98 -5.85 6.97
CA PRO A 76 12.53 -7.21 6.70
C PRO A 76 12.81 -7.62 5.25
N ASP A 77 12.79 -8.92 4.97
CA ASP A 77 12.61 -9.40 3.59
C ASP A 77 11.22 -8.96 3.07
N PHE A 78 10.98 -9.10 1.76
CA PHE A 78 9.71 -8.73 1.14
C PHE A 78 9.14 -9.88 0.30
N HIS A 79 7.82 -9.91 0.22
CA HIS A 79 7.09 -10.71 -0.75
C HIS A 79 6.74 -9.83 -1.96
N PRO A 80 7.39 -10.05 -3.11
CA PRO A 80 7.08 -9.32 -4.34
C PRO A 80 5.70 -9.72 -4.88
N VAL A 81 5.05 -8.75 -5.54
CA VAL A 81 3.71 -8.91 -6.12
C VAL A 81 3.68 -8.27 -7.50
N THR A 82 3.00 -8.92 -8.44
CA THR A 82 2.63 -8.34 -9.73
C THR A 82 1.11 -8.23 -9.83
N VAL A 83 0.60 -7.06 -10.19
CA VAL A 83 -0.81 -6.84 -10.52
C VAL A 83 -0.93 -6.65 -12.02
N VAL A 84 -1.79 -7.42 -12.66
CA VAL A 84 -2.09 -7.32 -14.09
C VAL A 84 -3.52 -6.86 -14.27
N HIS A 85 -3.70 -5.82 -15.09
CA HIS A 85 -4.98 -5.22 -15.42
C HIS A 85 -5.35 -5.54 -16.87
N HIS A 86 -6.51 -6.17 -17.05
CA HIS A 86 -7.08 -6.47 -18.36
C HIS A 86 -8.40 -5.75 -18.56
N THR A 87 -8.69 -5.40 -19.80
CA THR A 87 -10.00 -4.92 -20.22
C THR A 87 -10.66 -5.85 -21.22
N THR A 88 -11.99 -5.92 -21.18
CA THR A 88 -12.80 -6.77 -22.06
C THR A 88 -14.19 -6.19 -22.27
N ASP A 89 -14.83 -6.54 -23.39
CA ASP A 89 -16.23 -6.28 -23.71
C ASP A 89 -17.20 -7.31 -23.11
N GLU A 90 -16.70 -8.51 -22.79
CA GLU A 90 -17.49 -9.61 -22.22
C GLU A 90 -16.89 -10.04 -20.86
N PRO A 91 -17.24 -9.35 -19.76
CA PRO A 91 -16.72 -9.70 -18.44
C PRO A 91 -17.20 -11.08 -17.98
N PRO A 92 -16.38 -11.81 -17.20
CA PRO A 92 -16.84 -13.01 -16.50
C PRO A 92 -18.05 -12.72 -15.61
N ALA A 93 -19.00 -13.65 -15.54
CA ALA A 93 -20.22 -13.54 -14.73
C ALA A 93 -19.99 -13.80 -13.23
N THR A 94 -18.90 -13.27 -12.66
CA THR A 94 -18.55 -13.42 -11.24
C THR A 94 -19.00 -12.23 -10.39
N GLY A 95 -19.57 -11.19 -11.00
CA GLY A 95 -19.93 -9.95 -10.30
C GLY A 95 -18.74 -9.32 -9.57
N GLY A 96 -19.02 -8.62 -8.46
CA GLY A 96 -18.01 -7.97 -7.61
C GLY A 96 -17.28 -8.91 -6.64
N HIS A 97 -17.29 -10.22 -6.87
CA HIS A 97 -16.68 -11.21 -5.98
C HIS A 97 -15.17 -11.39 -6.29
N LEU A 98 -14.39 -11.62 -5.22
CA LEU A 98 -12.99 -12.02 -5.33
C LEU A 98 -12.91 -13.53 -5.57
N LEU A 99 -12.27 -13.93 -6.66
CA LEU A 99 -12.02 -15.32 -6.98
C LEU A 99 -10.61 -15.72 -6.54
N LEU A 100 -10.50 -16.83 -5.83
CA LEU A 100 -9.25 -17.39 -5.31
C LEU A 100 -8.96 -18.72 -6.03
N ASP A 101 -7.73 -18.91 -6.51
CA ASP A 101 -7.31 -20.20 -7.03
C ASP A 101 -6.88 -21.13 -5.88
N SER A 102 -7.65 -22.18 -5.63
CA SER A 102 -7.35 -23.19 -4.63
C SER A 102 -6.48 -24.34 -5.15
N GLU A 103 -6.43 -24.54 -6.46
CA GLU A 103 -5.78 -25.68 -7.10
C GLU A 103 -4.32 -25.40 -7.50
N ARG A 104 -3.90 -24.12 -7.41
CA ARG A 104 -2.57 -23.64 -7.82
C ARG A 104 -2.27 -23.98 -9.27
N GLY A 105 -3.29 -23.94 -10.12
CA GLY A 105 -3.24 -24.30 -11.54
C GLY A 105 -2.56 -23.26 -12.43
N GLY A 106 -2.05 -22.18 -11.85
CA GLY A 106 -1.33 -21.13 -12.56
C GLY A 106 -0.82 -20.01 -11.64
N PRO A 107 -0.38 -18.88 -12.22
CA PRO A 107 0.32 -17.83 -11.48
C PRO A 107 -0.62 -16.91 -10.67
N VAL A 108 -1.92 -16.92 -10.96
CA VAL A 108 -2.89 -15.99 -10.35
C VAL A 108 -3.26 -16.50 -8.96
N ALA A 109 -2.94 -15.73 -7.93
CA ALA A 109 -3.35 -16.03 -6.57
C ALA A 109 -4.82 -15.64 -6.34
N HIS A 110 -5.22 -14.48 -6.88
CA HIS A 110 -6.61 -14.04 -6.87
C HIS A 110 -6.92 -13.03 -7.98
N THR A 111 -8.18 -12.90 -8.33
CA THR A 111 -8.66 -11.99 -9.39
C THR A 111 -10.07 -11.50 -9.10
N ALA A 112 -10.43 -10.32 -9.62
CA ALA A 112 -11.77 -9.77 -9.50
C ALA A 112 -12.09 -8.86 -10.70
N VAL A 113 -13.37 -8.78 -11.06
CA VAL A 113 -13.91 -7.78 -11.99
C VAL A 113 -14.09 -6.47 -11.21
N ILE A 114 -13.05 -5.66 -11.15
CA ILE A 114 -13.01 -4.41 -10.36
C ILE A 114 -14.10 -3.44 -10.80
N SER A 115 -14.39 -3.36 -12.10
CA SER A 115 -15.43 -2.48 -12.63
C SER A 115 -16.85 -2.91 -12.26
N ALA A 116 -17.06 -4.13 -11.74
CA ALA A 116 -18.35 -4.54 -11.18
C ALA A 116 -18.61 -3.89 -9.81
N VAL A 117 -17.57 -3.39 -9.14
CA VAL A 117 -17.66 -2.64 -7.88
C VAL A 117 -17.58 -1.14 -8.13
N ASP A 118 -16.64 -0.71 -8.98
CA ASP A 118 -16.42 0.69 -9.33
C ASP A 118 -16.25 0.84 -10.85
N PRO A 119 -17.34 1.11 -11.59
CA PRO A 119 -17.31 1.25 -13.04
C PRO A 119 -16.41 2.37 -13.55
N SER A 120 -16.15 3.40 -12.73
CA SER A 120 -15.34 4.57 -13.13
C SER A 120 -13.88 4.23 -13.44
N ARG A 121 -13.42 3.05 -12.98
CA ARG A 121 -12.05 2.56 -13.19
C ARG A 121 -11.82 1.86 -14.52
N ALA A 122 -12.86 1.62 -15.31
CA ALA A 122 -12.75 1.00 -16.62
C ALA A 122 -12.97 2.02 -17.74
N PRO A 123 -12.37 1.80 -18.93
CA PRO A 123 -12.77 2.52 -20.13
C PRO A 123 -14.27 2.40 -20.37
N ALA A 124 -14.89 3.45 -20.94
CA ALA A 124 -16.32 3.49 -21.18
C ALA A 124 -16.80 2.27 -22.00
N GLY A 125 -17.84 1.59 -21.52
CA GLY A 125 -18.41 0.40 -22.16
C GLY A 125 -17.56 -0.86 -22.04
N ARG A 126 -16.51 -0.86 -21.20
CA ARG A 126 -15.63 -2.00 -20.99
C ARG A 126 -15.58 -2.40 -19.51
N ALA A 127 -15.18 -3.63 -19.25
CA ALA A 127 -14.88 -4.10 -17.91
C ALA A 127 -13.37 -3.98 -17.59
N LEU A 128 -13.05 -3.89 -16.30
CA LEU A 128 -11.71 -3.97 -15.75
C LEU A 128 -11.59 -5.22 -14.89
N VAL A 129 -10.69 -6.12 -15.25
CA VAL A 129 -10.31 -7.29 -14.46
C VAL A 129 -8.90 -7.08 -13.91
N SER A 130 -8.75 -7.22 -12.59
CA SER A 130 -7.44 -7.10 -11.93
C SER A 130 -7.05 -8.43 -11.32
N SER A 131 -5.84 -8.87 -11.61
CA SER A 131 -5.33 -10.18 -11.20
C SER A 131 -3.99 -10.03 -10.48
N THR A 132 -3.85 -10.69 -9.35
CA THR A 132 -2.66 -10.62 -8.50
C THR A 132 -1.86 -11.90 -8.61
N VAL A 133 -0.57 -11.75 -8.89
CA VAL A 133 0.43 -12.82 -8.97
C VAL A 133 1.43 -12.61 -7.84
N LEU A 134 1.68 -13.66 -7.06
CA LEU A 134 2.64 -13.63 -5.96
C LEU A 134 3.99 -14.17 -6.44
N GLY A 135 5.07 -13.50 -6.02
CA GLY A 135 6.43 -13.91 -6.33
C GLY A 135 7.17 -12.91 -7.24
N PRO A 136 8.42 -13.26 -7.63
CA PRO A 136 9.28 -12.38 -8.39
C PRO A 136 8.70 -12.11 -9.78
N ASP A 137 9.18 -11.04 -10.42
CA ASP A 137 8.83 -10.74 -11.81
C ASP A 137 9.22 -11.89 -12.74
N ARG A 138 8.42 -12.10 -13.78
CA ARG A 138 8.57 -13.20 -14.74
C ARG A 138 8.27 -12.71 -16.15
N ALA A 139 9.16 -13.04 -17.09
CA ALA A 139 8.90 -12.85 -18.50
C ALA A 139 7.60 -13.57 -18.91
N GLY A 140 6.76 -12.90 -19.71
CA GLY A 140 5.50 -13.47 -20.18
C GLY A 140 4.43 -13.64 -19.09
N VAL A 141 4.52 -12.93 -17.97
CA VAL A 141 3.51 -12.97 -16.89
C VAL A 141 2.10 -12.72 -17.42
N ASP A 142 1.95 -11.79 -18.36
CA ASP A 142 0.67 -11.42 -18.95
C ASP A 142 -0.02 -12.59 -19.67
N ASP A 143 0.70 -13.29 -20.56
CA ASP A 143 0.20 -14.47 -21.26
C ASP A 143 -0.13 -15.61 -20.31
N ALA A 144 0.72 -15.82 -19.29
CA ALA A 144 0.49 -16.84 -18.28
C ALA A 144 -0.76 -16.55 -17.45
N VAL A 145 -0.99 -15.27 -17.10
CA VAL A 145 -2.19 -14.79 -16.42
C VAL A 145 -3.41 -15.01 -17.30
N ARG A 146 -3.44 -14.52 -18.55
CA ARG A 146 -4.57 -14.72 -19.48
C ARG A 146 -4.95 -16.20 -19.61
N ARG A 147 -3.98 -17.08 -19.87
CA ARG A 147 -4.23 -18.53 -19.97
C ARG A 147 -4.82 -19.12 -18.69
N HIS A 148 -4.36 -18.64 -17.54
CA HIS A 148 -4.88 -19.10 -16.25
C HIS A 148 -6.30 -18.58 -15.99
N LEU A 149 -6.55 -17.30 -16.27
CA LEU A 149 -7.87 -16.68 -16.14
C LEU A 149 -8.91 -17.34 -17.05
N ALA A 150 -8.53 -17.76 -18.26
CA ALA A 150 -9.43 -18.47 -19.15
C ALA A 150 -9.97 -19.77 -18.51
N ARG A 151 -9.09 -20.52 -17.82
CA ARG A 151 -9.50 -21.72 -17.07
C ARG A 151 -10.27 -21.36 -15.81
N LEU A 152 -9.77 -20.40 -15.04
CA LEU A 152 -10.31 -20.03 -13.73
C LEU A 152 -11.73 -19.45 -13.83
N TYR A 153 -12.00 -18.66 -14.86
CA TYR A 153 -13.33 -18.12 -15.13
C TYR A 153 -14.18 -19.01 -16.05
N GLY A 154 -13.59 -20.01 -16.71
CA GLY A 154 -14.30 -20.84 -17.70
C GLY A 154 -14.73 -20.08 -18.96
N VAL A 155 -14.02 -19.01 -19.33
CA VAL A 155 -14.31 -18.16 -20.50
C VAL A 155 -13.09 -17.98 -21.38
N SER A 156 -13.29 -17.56 -22.63
CA SER A 156 -12.16 -17.17 -23.48
C SER A 156 -11.59 -15.82 -23.07
N THR A 157 -10.28 -15.72 -22.92
CA THR A 157 -9.56 -14.44 -22.73
C THR A 157 -8.92 -13.93 -24.01
N ALA A 158 -9.29 -14.47 -25.18
CA ALA A 158 -8.64 -14.14 -26.45
C ALA A 158 -8.81 -12.68 -26.88
N ARG A 159 -9.92 -12.04 -26.50
CA ARG A 159 -10.20 -10.61 -26.76
C ARG A 159 -9.84 -9.71 -25.59
N TRP A 160 -9.14 -10.22 -24.58
CA TRP A 160 -8.73 -9.41 -23.44
C TRP A 160 -7.49 -8.61 -23.81
N GLU A 161 -7.54 -7.31 -23.55
CA GLU A 161 -6.43 -6.39 -23.79
C GLU A 161 -5.77 -6.05 -22.46
N THR A 162 -4.44 -6.02 -22.44
CA THR A 162 -3.69 -5.60 -21.24
C THR A 162 -3.64 -4.10 -21.16
N LEU A 163 -4.17 -3.55 -20.06
CA LEU A 163 -4.08 -2.13 -19.78
C LEU A 163 -2.77 -1.79 -19.07
N ALA A 164 -2.38 -2.60 -18.09
CA ALA A 164 -1.17 -2.36 -17.32
C ALA A 164 -0.66 -3.62 -16.60
N VAL A 165 0.64 -3.65 -16.37
CA VAL A 165 1.34 -4.66 -15.56
C VAL A 165 2.21 -3.90 -14.56
N HIS A 166 1.93 -4.05 -13.27
CA HIS A 166 2.66 -3.40 -12.19
C HIS A 166 3.36 -4.43 -11.34
N HIS A 167 4.69 -4.51 -11.45
CA HIS A 167 5.50 -5.30 -10.53
C HIS A 167 6.01 -4.43 -9.37
N THR A 168 5.88 -4.93 -8.15
CA THR A 168 6.41 -4.29 -6.95
C THR A 168 7.26 -5.29 -6.19
N ALA A 169 8.58 -5.11 -6.26
CA ALA A 169 9.55 -6.01 -5.62
C ALA A 169 9.43 -6.00 -4.08
N GLU A 170 9.05 -4.85 -3.52
CA GLU A 170 8.92 -4.61 -2.08
C GLU A 170 7.45 -4.42 -1.68
N ALA A 171 6.55 -5.26 -2.21
CA ALA A 171 5.11 -5.06 -2.06
C ALA A 171 4.62 -5.30 -0.62
N VAL A 172 5.06 -6.39 0.01
CA VAL A 172 4.60 -6.76 1.35
C VAL A 172 5.79 -7.16 2.22
N PRO A 173 6.06 -6.46 3.34
CA PRO A 173 7.08 -6.90 4.29
C PRO A 173 6.82 -8.33 4.81
N ALA A 174 7.86 -9.14 4.89
CA ALA A 174 7.77 -10.51 5.37
C ALA A 174 7.60 -10.55 6.91
N MET A 175 6.60 -11.30 7.37
CA MET A 175 6.30 -11.51 8.80
C MET A 175 6.70 -12.91 9.27
N ARG A 176 8.00 -13.25 9.16
CA ARG A 176 8.51 -14.58 9.58
C ARG A 176 8.43 -14.77 11.10
N PRO A 177 8.03 -15.94 11.61
CA PRO A 177 8.04 -16.24 13.05
C PRO A 177 9.45 -16.25 13.67
N PRO A 178 9.62 -15.80 14.93
CA PRO A 178 8.64 -15.02 15.70
C PRO A 178 8.55 -13.58 15.17
N HIS A 179 7.33 -13.12 14.86
CA HIS A 179 7.08 -11.75 14.38
C HIS A 179 6.52 -10.89 15.51
N ASP A 180 7.18 -9.77 15.79
CA ASP A 180 6.66 -8.75 16.70
C ASP A 180 5.61 -7.90 15.98
N LEU A 181 4.35 -8.09 16.37
CA LEU A 181 3.19 -7.40 15.82
C LEU A 181 3.08 -5.94 16.28
N ARG A 182 3.90 -5.48 17.25
CA ARG A 182 3.83 -4.11 17.77
C ARG A 182 5.21 -3.53 18.00
N ARG A 183 6.06 -3.55 16.97
CA ARG A 183 7.41 -3.02 17.06
C ARG A 183 7.41 -1.57 17.57
N PRO A 184 8.45 -1.13 18.32
CA PRO A 184 8.51 0.22 18.86
C PRO A 184 8.33 1.31 17.78
N VAL A 185 7.60 2.37 18.05
CA VAL A 185 7.47 3.49 17.09
C VAL A 185 8.34 4.69 17.45
N ARG A 186 8.83 4.72 18.69
CA ARG A 186 9.78 5.71 19.22
C ARG A 186 11.18 5.09 19.18
N LEU A 187 12.10 5.73 18.46
CA LEU A 187 13.51 5.32 18.42
C LEU A 187 14.32 6.07 19.47
N LEU A 188 14.09 7.39 19.54
CA LEU A 188 14.54 8.26 20.62
C LEU A 188 13.57 9.43 20.78
N ALA A 189 13.69 10.19 21.87
CA ALA A 189 12.90 11.40 22.05
C ALA A 189 13.11 12.35 20.85
N GLY A 190 12.03 12.69 20.15
CA GLY A 190 12.07 13.51 18.93
C GLY A 190 12.29 12.75 17.62
N LEU A 191 12.52 11.43 17.63
CA LEU A 191 12.66 10.63 16.40
C LEU A 191 11.81 9.35 16.44
N TYR A 192 10.93 9.23 15.45
CA TYR A 192 9.89 8.22 15.38
C TYR A 192 9.85 7.57 14.00
N VAL A 193 9.31 6.36 13.93
CA VAL A 193 9.12 5.61 12.70
C VAL A 193 7.76 4.91 12.70
N CYS A 194 7.06 4.96 11.56
CA CYS A 194 5.83 4.20 11.34
C CYS A 194 5.83 3.60 9.92
N GLY A 195 4.93 2.64 9.71
CA GLY A 195 4.78 1.91 8.46
C GLY A 195 4.31 0.48 8.70
N ASP A 196 3.93 -0.19 7.63
CA ASP A 196 3.56 -1.61 7.60
C ASP A 196 4.67 -2.56 8.12
N HIS A 197 5.91 -2.10 8.13
CA HIS A 197 7.08 -2.78 8.71
C HIS A 197 7.22 -2.60 10.23
N ARG A 198 6.33 -1.84 10.89
CA ARG A 198 6.31 -1.64 12.36
C ARG A 198 5.19 -2.41 13.07
N ASP A 199 4.30 -3.06 12.35
CA ASP A 199 3.11 -3.71 12.91
C ASP A 199 2.73 -4.95 12.07
N THR A 200 1.44 -5.13 11.75
CA THR A 200 1.02 -6.03 10.67
C THR A 200 1.33 -5.45 9.29
N SER A 201 1.80 -6.29 8.35
CA SER A 201 2.13 -5.89 6.97
C SER A 201 0.88 -5.70 6.11
N THR A 202 0.01 -4.79 6.55
CA THR A 202 -1.27 -4.42 5.94
C THR A 202 -1.45 -2.90 6.00
N LEU A 203 -2.35 -2.36 5.17
CA LEU A 203 -2.74 -0.95 5.24
C LEU A 203 -3.23 -0.56 6.65
N GLN A 204 -4.02 -1.42 7.30
CA GLN A 204 -4.51 -1.18 8.65
C GLN A 204 -3.37 -1.18 9.69
N GLY A 205 -2.38 -2.05 9.53
CA GLY A 205 -1.17 -2.06 10.37
C GLY A 205 -0.35 -0.79 10.19
N ALA A 206 -0.16 -0.32 8.96
CA ALA A 206 0.49 0.96 8.69
C ALA A 206 -0.23 2.12 9.39
N LEU A 207 -1.55 2.23 9.24
CA LEU A 207 -2.37 3.25 9.91
C LEU A 207 -2.36 3.12 11.43
N HIS A 208 -2.33 1.90 11.98
CA HIS A 208 -2.22 1.68 13.42
C HIS A 208 -0.86 2.15 13.96
N SER A 209 0.23 1.80 13.27
CA SER A 209 1.57 2.25 13.64
C SER A 209 1.71 3.78 13.57
N ALA A 210 1.08 4.42 12.56
CA ALA A 210 1.07 5.88 12.42
C ALA A 210 0.32 6.55 13.60
N ARG A 211 -0.84 6.01 13.99
CA ARG A 211 -1.58 6.50 15.18
C ARG A 211 -0.76 6.36 16.46
N ARG A 212 -0.09 5.22 16.65
CA ARG A 212 0.81 5.01 17.80
C ARG A 212 1.95 6.02 17.82
N ALA A 213 2.58 6.27 16.68
CA ALA A 213 3.67 7.22 16.55
C ALA A 213 3.20 8.66 16.83
N ALA A 214 2.07 9.08 16.25
CA ALA A 214 1.47 10.38 16.51
C ALA A 214 1.13 10.59 17.99
N ALA A 215 0.53 9.59 18.64
CA ALA A 215 0.25 9.66 20.08
C ALA A 215 1.53 9.79 20.92
N ALA A 216 2.59 9.06 20.56
CA ALA A 216 3.89 9.15 21.24
C ALA A 216 4.54 10.53 21.06
N ILE A 217 4.41 11.15 19.88
CA ILE A 217 4.88 12.51 19.59
C ILE A 217 4.13 13.53 20.44
N LEU A 218 2.79 13.49 20.43
CA LEU A 218 1.96 14.43 21.18
C LEU A 218 2.21 14.33 22.70
N GLY A 219 2.42 13.11 23.20
CA GLY A 219 2.81 12.87 24.59
C GLY A 219 4.14 13.53 24.94
N ASP A 220 5.18 13.31 24.14
CA ASP A 220 6.52 13.86 24.40
C ASP A 220 6.61 15.38 24.19
N LEU A 221 5.78 15.94 23.30
CA LEU A 221 5.70 17.39 23.07
C LEU A 221 4.83 18.11 24.10
N GLY A 222 4.14 17.39 24.99
CA GLY A 222 3.25 17.94 26.01
C GLY A 222 1.93 18.49 25.46
N THR A 223 1.54 18.12 24.24
CA THR A 223 0.36 18.66 23.54
C THR A 223 -0.88 17.76 23.63
N GLY A 224 -0.82 16.67 24.42
CA GLY A 224 -1.90 15.69 24.56
C GLY A 224 -3.13 16.11 25.39
N ARG A 225 -3.35 17.40 25.65
CA ARG A 225 -4.55 17.90 26.34
C ARG A 225 -5.56 18.39 25.27
N PRO A 226 -6.83 17.96 25.28
CA PRO A 226 -7.72 18.18 24.15
C PRO A 226 -7.98 19.66 23.91
N MET A 227 -7.72 20.12 22.68
CA MET A 227 -8.21 21.40 22.16
C MET A 227 -9.64 21.21 21.65
N HIS A 228 -10.60 20.97 22.56
CA HIS A 228 -12.03 21.24 22.33
C HIS A 228 -12.75 21.20 23.67
N THR A 229 -12.79 22.35 24.32
CA THR A 229 -13.86 22.77 25.23
C THR A 229 -14.08 24.24 24.98
N SER A 230 -15.05 24.53 24.12
CA SER A 230 -15.89 25.72 24.10
C SER A 230 -17.22 25.32 23.47
#